data_AF-A0A812CE96-F1
#
_entry.id   AF-A0A812CE96-F1
#
_cell.length_a   1.000
_cell.length_b   1.000
_cell.length_c   1.000
_cell.angle_alpha   90.00
_cell.angle_beta   90.00
_cell.angle_gamma   90.00
#
_symmetry.space_group_name_H-M   'P 1'
#
loop_
_entity.id
_entity.type
_entity.pdbx_description
1 polymer ?
#
loop_
_entity_poly.entity_id
_entity_poly.type
_entity_poly.pdbx_seq_one_letter_code
_entity_poly.pdbx_strand_id
1 'polypeptide(L)'
;MSSPWILFLIFATCIFTEFALSSELCHVPPSLWCSSPDTITACKVEQQCASWNKQTELVNFTLYYESLCPDCQLYIVGEFYRAFKKVGSLMHIELVPFGNAYEVKTPKGWIFACQHGPRECQLNKIEACAIKKFENSTNVVPFIYGLEHCLMKNGDDTKCVQIMSQKYDLDYNNLMRCANGSAGMKYEHEMAAKTKVLNPPNQYVPWVTLNGFHSEEIEAKAEKDLVALICETYQGPGKSHWCPTDSLQRCKKKKN
;
A
#
# COMPACT_ATOMS: atom_id res chain seq x y z
N MET A 1 -17.93 16.94 -56.81
CA MET A 1 -18.62 17.56 -55.66
C MET A 1 -18.74 16.52 -54.57
N SER A 2 -17.75 16.47 -53.67
CA SER A 2 -17.74 15.55 -52.52
C SER A 2 -18.65 16.10 -51.42
N SER A 3 -19.56 15.25 -50.92
CA SER A 3 -20.61 15.62 -49.97
C SER A 3 -20.01 15.99 -48.59
N PRO A 4 -20.38 17.15 -48.00
CA PRO A 4 -19.84 17.61 -46.72
C PRO A 4 -20.20 16.72 -45.52
N TRP A 5 -21.17 15.81 -45.69
CA TRP A 5 -21.62 14.88 -44.64
C TRP A 5 -20.67 13.69 -44.40
N ILE A 6 -19.88 13.31 -45.40
CA ILE A 6 -18.91 12.20 -45.28
C ILE A 6 -17.70 12.63 -44.43
N LEU A 7 -17.31 13.90 -44.48
CA LEU A 7 -16.24 14.45 -43.63
C LEU A 7 -16.64 14.49 -42.15
N PHE A 8 -17.90 14.83 -41.83
CA PHE A 8 -18.37 14.88 -40.43
C PHE A 8 -18.42 13.50 -39.74
N LEU A 9 -18.79 12.44 -40.47
CA LEU A 9 -18.81 11.08 -39.93
C LEU A 9 -17.40 10.52 -39.69
N ILE A 10 -16.44 10.84 -40.55
CA ILE A 10 -15.03 10.44 -40.39
C ILE A 10 -14.40 11.16 -39.18
N PHE A 11 -14.66 12.47 -39.01
CA PHE A 11 -14.16 13.24 -37.87
C PHE A 11 -14.75 12.74 -36.53
N ALA A 12 -16.04 12.41 -36.48
CA ALA A 12 -16.66 11.89 -35.27
C ALA A 12 -16.11 10.51 -34.87
N THR A 13 -15.88 9.60 -35.83
CA THR A 13 -15.28 8.29 -35.53
C THR A 13 -13.82 8.39 -35.09
N CYS A 14 -13.02 9.31 -35.65
CA CYS A 14 -11.64 9.55 -35.22
C CYS A 14 -11.55 10.06 -33.78
N ILE A 15 -12.44 10.98 -33.38
CA ILE A 15 -12.45 11.57 -32.03
C ILE A 15 -12.84 10.51 -30.99
N PHE A 16 -13.82 9.63 -31.28
CA PHE A 16 -14.18 8.53 -30.38
C PHE A 16 -13.09 7.45 -30.28
N THR A 17 -12.35 7.17 -31.36
CA THR A 17 -11.23 6.20 -31.32
C THR A 17 -9.99 6.74 -30.61
N GLU A 18 -9.67 8.03 -30.73
CA GLU A 18 -8.54 8.65 -30.01
C GLU A 18 -8.78 8.71 -28.50
N PHE A 19 -10.02 8.98 -28.07
CA PHE A 19 -10.37 9.02 -26.65
C PHE A 19 -10.27 7.64 -25.99
N ALA A 20 -10.75 6.58 -26.65
CA ALA A 20 -10.69 5.22 -26.12
C ALA A 20 -9.26 4.64 -26.05
N LEU A 21 -8.40 4.96 -27.02
CA LEU A 21 -7.00 4.53 -27.01
C LEU A 21 -6.21 5.21 -25.87
N SER A 22 -6.52 6.48 -25.59
CA SER A 22 -5.87 7.23 -24.51
C SER A 22 -6.19 6.66 -23.13
N SER A 23 -7.37 6.07 -22.92
CA SER A 23 -7.72 5.48 -21.63
C SER A 23 -6.97 4.17 -21.36
N GLU A 24 -6.79 3.29 -22.34
CA GLU A 24 -6.06 2.02 -22.10
C GLU A 24 -4.55 2.24 -21.87
N LEU A 25 -3.94 3.20 -22.57
CA LEU A 25 -2.53 3.55 -22.41
C LEU A 25 -2.16 4.02 -20.99
N CYS A 26 -3.13 4.54 -20.24
CA CYS A 26 -2.92 5.10 -18.90
C CYS A 26 -3.34 4.16 -17.76
N HIS A 27 -3.91 2.99 -18.08
CA HIS A 27 -4.23 1.93 -17.10
C HIS A 27 -3.14 0.83 -17.08
N VAL A 28 -1.90 1.17 -17.42
CA VAL A 28 -0.74 0.28 -17.36
C VAL A 28 0.13 0.63 -16.15
N PRO A 29 0.92 -0.31 -15.60
CA PRO A 29 1.58 -0.14 -14.33
C PRO A 29 2.74 0.86 -14.43
N PRO A 30 3.22 1.36 -13.27
CA PRO A 30 4.23 2.38 -13.28
C PRO A 30 5.59 2.05 -13.92
N SER A 31 5.88 0.78 -14.13
CA SER A 31 7.04 0.36 -14.91
C SER A 31 6.86 0.63 -16.40
N LEU A 32 5.63 0.52 -16.92
CA LEU A 32 5.32 0.66 -18.34
C LEU A 32 5.07 2.11 -18.75
N TRP A 33 4.31 2.89 -17.98
CA TRP A 33 4.08 4.32 -18.30
C TRP A 33 5.38 5.16 -18.35
N CYS A 34 6.40 4.82 -17.54
CA CYS A 34 7.68 5.53 -17.43
C CYS A 34 8.72 5.01 -18.41
N SER A 35 8.41 3.94 -19.13
CA SER A 35 9.29 3.36 -20.14
C SER A 35 9.25 4.12 -21.47
N SER A 36 8.23 4.96 -21.69
CA SER A 36 8.00 5.66 -22.95
C SER A 36 7.67 7.15 -22.73
N PRO A 37 8.45 8.08 -23.30
CA PRO A 37 8.14 9.52 -23.24
C PRO A 37 6.75 9.86 -23.79
N ASP A 38 6.32 9.15 -24.84
CA ASP A 38 5.00 9.36 -25.45
C ASP A 38 3.86 9.03 -24.47
N THR A 39 4.01 7.95 -23.70
CA THR A 39 3.03 7.57 -22.66
C THR A 39 3.05 8.52 -21.49
N ILE A 40 4.24 8.99 -21.07
CA ILE A 40 4.37 9.99 -19.99
C ILE A 40 3.57 11.25 -20.31
N THR A 41 3.76 11.79 -21.52
CA THR A 41 3.07 13.02 -21.96
C THR A 41 1.59 12.78 -22.25
N ALA A 42 1.22 11.66 -22.87
CA ALA A 42 -0.18 11.34 -23.15
C ALA A 42 -1.00 11.18 -21.86
N CYS A 43 -0.43 10.56 -20.82
CA CYS A 43 -1.09 10.35 -19.54
C CYS A 43 -0.90 11.49 -18.54
N LYS A 44 -0.04 12.47 -18.83
CA LYS A 44 0.32 13.59 -17.94
C LYS A 44 0.86 13.10 -16.59
N VAL A 45 1.77 12.13 -16.65
CA VAL A 45 2.35 11.43 -15.49
C VAL A 45 3.82 11.78 -15.26
N GLU A 46 4.27 12.95 -15.72
CA GLU A 46 5.68 13.40 -15.63
C GLU A 46 6.18 13.43 -14.19
N GLN A 47 5.41 14.02 -13.27
CA GLN A 47 5.79 14.12 -11.86
C GLN A 47 5.76 12.73 -11.20
N GLN A 48 4.80 11.91 -11.59
CA GLN A 48 4.64 10.55 -11.10
C GLN A 48 5.85 9.70 -11.51
N CYS A 49 6.27 9.79 -12.77
CA CYS A 49 7.45 9.11 -13.27
C CYS A 49 8.76 9.65 -12.68
N ALA A 50 8.86 10.95 -12.42
CA ALA A 50 10.01 11.52 -11.72
C ALA A 50 10.17 10.95 -10.30
N SER A 51 9.06 10.73 -9.59
CA SER A 51 9.07 10.09 -8.26
C SER A 51 9.33 8.58 -8.35
N TRP A 52 8.73 7.88 -9.32
CA TRP A 52 8.95 6.45 -9.54
C TRP A 52 10.40 6.13 -9.91
N ASN A 53 11.00 6.94 -10.79
CA ASN A 53 12.39 6.79 -11.24
C ASN A 53 13.41 7.35 -10.24
N LYS A 54 12.97 7.93 -9.12
CA LYS A 54 13.87 8.33 -8.05
C LYS A 54 14.47 7.05 -7.48
N GLN A 55 15.68 6.70 -7.94
CA GLN A 55 16.37 5.47 -7.58
C GLN A 55 16.43 5.30 -6.07
N THR A 56 15.57 4.44 -5.54
CA THR A 56 15.74 3.79 -4.25
C THR A 56 16.22 2.38 -4.52
N GLU A 57 17.23 1.92 -3.78
CA GLU A 57 17.68 0.53 -3.92
C GLU A 57 16.55 -0.46 -3.57
N LEU A 58 15.60 -0.06 -2.71
CA LEU A 58 14.46 -0.85 -2.25
C LEU A 58 13.13 -0.32 -2.83
N VAL A 59 12.11 -1.18 -2.92
CA VAL A 59 10.73 -0.78 -3.25
C VAL A 59 10.08 -0.16 -2.01
N ASN A 60 9.58 1.07 -2.10
CA ASN A 60 8.79 1.66 -1.02
C ASN A 60 7.39 1.06 -1.06
N PHE A 61 7.11 0.11 -0.19
CA PHE A 61 5.80 -0.53 -0.02
C PHE A 61 5.09 0.12 1.16
N THR A 62 3.93 0.74 0.91
CA THR A 62 3.07 1.27 1.97
C THR A 62 1.74 0.55 1.97
N LEU A 63 1.32 0.07 3.14
CA LEU A 63 0.01 -0.52 3.38
C LEU A 63 -0.84 0.40 4.26
N TYR A 64 -1.98 0.83 3.72
CA TYR A 64 -3.01 1.57 4.45
C TYR A 64 -4.14 0.60 4.83
N TYR A 65 -4.52 0.59 6.11
CA TYR A 65 -5.42 -0.43 6.65
C TYR A 65 -6.14 0.04 7.91
N GLU A 66 -7.09 -0.77 8.40
CA GLU A 66 -7.78 -0.58 9.69
C GLU A 66 -7.65 -1.84 10.54
N SER A 67 -7.40 -1.66 11.84
CA SER A 67 -7.12 -2.77 12.76
C SER A 67 -8.27 -3.76 12.98
N LEU A 68 -9.52 -3.39 12.67
CA LEU A 68 -10.67 -4.30 12.77
C LEU A 68 -11.35 -4.60 11.44
N CYS A 69 -10.78 -4.15 10.32
CA CYS A 69 -11.27 -4.50 9.00
C CYS A 69 -10.92 -5.98 8.67
N PRO A 70 -11.90 -6.85 8.40
CA PRO A 70 -11.65 -8.27 8.12
C PRO A 70 -10.71 -8.50 6.92
N ASP A 71 -10.86 -7.73 5.84
CA ASP A 71 -10.03 -7.87 4.65
C ASP A 71 -8.59 -7.40 4.91
N CYS A 72 -8.42 -6.34 5.72
CA CYS A 72 -7.10 -5.90 6.18
C CYS A 72 -6.40 -6.97 7.01
N GLN A 73 -7.11 -7.58 7.96
CA GLN A 73 -6.60 -8.66 8.80
C GLN A 73 -6.18 -9.88 7.97
N LEU A 74 -7.03 -10.30 7.03
CA LEU A 74 -6.74 -11.40 6.11
C LEU A 74 -5.50 -11.11 5.25
N TYR A 75 -5.39 -9.90 4.72
CA TYR A 75 -4.24 -9.49 3.91
C TYR A 75 -2.95 -9.45 4.72
N ILE A 76 -2.97 -8.86 5.93
CA ILE A 76 -1.82 -8.76 6.82
C ILE A 76 -1.34 -10.15 7.25
N VAL A 77 -2.26 -10.99 7.72
CA VAL A 77 -1.94 -12.35 8.20
C VAL A 77 -1.55 -13.29 7.05
N GLY A 78 -2.08 -13.06 5.86
CA GLY A 78 -1.84 -13.84 4.66
C GLY A 78 -0.71 -13.28 3.79
N GLU A 79 -1.11 -12.61 2.70
CA GLU A 79 -0.22 -12.24 1.59
C GLU A 79 0.90 -11.29 2.00
N PHE A 80 0.62 -10.28 2.82
CA PHE A 80 1.63 -9.33 3.26
C PHE A 80 2.72 -10.00 4.10
N TYR A 81 2.34 -10.76 5.15
CA TYR A 81 3.34 -11.43 5.98
C TYR A 81 4.08 -12.54 5.22
N ARG A 82 3.42 -13.21 4.28
CA ARG A 82 4.08 -14.16 3.34
C ARG A 82 5.16 -13.45 2.52
N ALA A 83 4.87 -12.29 1.96
CA ALA A 83 5.82 -11.51 1.17
C ALA A 83 6.95 -10.94 2.02
N PHE A 84 6.64 -10.39 3.19
CA PHE A 84 7.63 -9.90 4.14
C PHE A 84 8.71 -10.96 4.46
N LYS A 85 8.30 -12.21 4.74
CA LYS A 85 9.25 -13.29 5.04
C LYS A 85 10.15 -13.69 3.85
N LYS A 86 9.72 -13.44 2.61
CA LYS A 86 10.43 -13.86 1.40
C LYS A 86 11.26 -12.72 0.79
N VAL A 87 10.65 -11.56 0.65
CA VAL A 87 11.21 -10.41 -0.08
C VAL A 87 11.16 -9.11 0.74
N GLY A 88 10.94 -9.19 2.06
CA GLY A 88 10.97 -8.03 2.95
C GLY A 88 12.26 -7.22 2.89
N SER A 89 13.39 -7.88 2.60
CA SER A 89 14.69 -7.21 2.40
C SER A 89 14.77 -6.37 1.12
N LEU A 90 13.83 -6.54 0.19
CA LEU A 90 13.73 -5.75 -1.04
C LEU A 90 12.81 -4.53 -0.87
N MET A 91 12.22 -4.36 0.32
CA MET A 91 11.21 -3.35 0.59
C MET A 91 11.66 -2.38 1.69
N HIS A 92 11.38 -1.10 1.48
CA HIS A 92 11.15 -0.17 2.57
C HIS A 92 9.66 -0.23 2.91
N ILE A 93 9.32 -0.73 4.10
CA ILE A 93 7.93 -1.03 4.48
C ILE A 93 7.39 0.08 5.38
N GLU A 94 6.24 0.61 5.01
CA GLU A 94 5.49 1.56 5.80
C GLU A 94 4.08 1.03 6.07
N LEU A 95 3.64 1.12 7.33
CA LEU A 95 2.32 0.69 7.78
C LEU A 95 1.55 1.94 8.25
N VAL A 96 0.31 2.07 7.79
CA VAL A 96 -0.54 3.25 8.06
C VAL A 96 -1.92 2.77 8.56
N PRO A 97 -2.04 2.46 9.88
CA PRO A 97 -3.32 2.15 10.49
C PRO A 97 -4.16 3.43 10.62
N PHE A 98 -5.18 3.56 9.77
CA PHE A 98 -6.16 4.65 9.79
C PHE A 98 -7.34 4.29 8.88
N GLY A 99 -7.01 3.87 7.64
CA GLY A 99 -7.95 3.49 6.59
C GLY A 99 -9.06 4.51 6.34
N ASN A 100 -10.31 4.08 6.47
CA ASN A 100 -11.51 4.89 6.25
C ASN A 100 -11.95 5.66 7.50
N ALA A 101 -11.13 5.72 8.55
CA ALA A 101 -11.40 6.58 9.68
C ALA A 101 -11.49 8.05 9.26
N TYR A 102 -12.21 8.83 10.06
CA TYR A 102 -12.34 10.27 9.90
C TYR A 102 -11.82 10.98 11.14
N GLU A 103 -11.16 12.12 10.95
CA GLU A 103 -10.68 12.96 12.07
C GLU A 103 -11.26 14.37 12.03
N VAL A 104 -11.51 14.91 13.23
CA VAL A 104 -11.94 16.29 13.44
C VAL A 104 -10.98 16.98 14.41
N LYS A 105 -10.53 18.19 14.05
CA LYS A 105 -9.74 19.04 14.94
C LYS A 105 -10.65 19.71 15.95
N THR A 106 -10.31 19.61 17.23
CA THR A 106 -10.99 20.29 18.33
C THR A 106 -10.00 21.13 19.15
N PRO A 107 -10.47 22.03 20.04
CA PRO A 107 -9.59 22.76 20.95
C PRO A 107 -8.76 21.86 21.89
N LYS A 108 -9.21 20.60 22.12
CA LYS A 108 -8.53 19.62 22.99
C LYS A 108 -7.63 18.64 22.21
N GLY A 109 -7.52 18.80 20.88
CA GLY A 109 -6.78 17.90 19.99
C GLY A 109 -7.68 17.24 18.94
N TRP A 110 -7.23 16.11 18.39
CA TRP A 110 -7.94 15.36 17.35
C TRP A 110 -8.90 14.32 17.94
N ILE A 111 -10.08 14.21 17.35
CA ILE A 111 -11.04 13.14 17.61
C ILE A 111 -11.17 12.30 16.35
N PHE A 112 -11.21 10.97 16.53
CA PHE A 112 -11.28 9.99 15.45
C PHE A 112 -12.61 9.23 15.51
N ALA A 113 -13.21 8.98 14.36
CA ALA A 113 -14.35 8.10 14.17
C ALA A 113 -13.96 7.01 13.17
N CYS A 114 -14.10 5.74 13.56
CA CYS A 114 -13.67 4.59 12.76
C CYS A 114 -14.89 3.72 12.41
N GLN A 115 -14.82 2.98 11.30
CA GLN A 115 -15.96 2.24 10.74
C GLN A 115 -16.44 1.13 11.68
N HIS A 116 -15.52 0.49 12.40
CA HIS A 116 -15.80 -0.57 13.36
C HIS A 116 -15.88 -0.04 14.81
N GLY A 117 -16.11 1.26 14.97
CA GLY A 117 -16.38 1.92 16.24
C GLY A 117 -15.15 2.27 17.07
N PRO A 118 -15.34 2.71 18.34
CA PRO A 118 -14.23 3.22 19.17
C PRO A 118 -13.13 2.21 19.47
N ARG A 119 -13.44 0.90 19.42
CA ARG A 119 -12.47 -0.17 19.63
C ARG A 119 -11.38 -0.15 18.54
N GLU A 120 -11.79 -0.02 17.27
CA GLU A 120 -10.86 0.13 16.15
C GLU A 120 -10.00 1.38 16.28
N CYS A 121 -10.60 2.53 16.61
CA CYS A 121 -9.81 3.76 16.81
C CYS A 121 -8.77 3.60 17.94
N GLN A 122 -9.07 2.80 18.96
CA GLN A 122 -8.12 2.52 20.02
C GLN A 122 -6.99 1.59 19.54
N LEU A 123 -7.32 0.57 18.76
CA LEU A 123 -6.36 -0.38 18.21
C LEU A 123 -5.47 0.27 17.14
N ASN A 124 -6.00 1.12 16.25
CA ASN A 124 -5.20 1.91 15.32
C ASN A 124 -4.15 2.76 16.06
N LYS A 125 -4.54 3.43 17.17
CA LYS A 125 -3.58 4.19 17.99
C LYS A 125 -2.51 3.31 18.65
N ILE A 126 -2.87 2.10 19.08
CA ILE A 126 -1.91 1.13 19.65
C ILE A 126 -0.90 0.75 18.58
N GLU A 127 -1.35 0.46 17.37
CA GLU A 127 -0.49 0.10 16.24
C GLU A 127 0.36 1.27 15.76
N ALA A 128 -0.21 2.47 15.64
CA ALA A 128 0.53 3.70 15.34
C ALA A 128 1.62 3.97 16.38
N CYS A 129 1.33 3.77 17.66
CA CYS A 129 2.33 3.86 18.73
C CYS A 129 3.42 2.79 18.62
N ALA A 130 3.08 1.55 18.29
CA ALA A 130 4.05 0.48 18.07
C ALA A 130 4.97 0.80 16.86
N ILE A 131 4.39 1.25 15.74
CA ILE A 131 5.10 1.69 14.54
C ILE A 131 6.10 2.80 14.85
N LYS A 132 5.73 3.75 15.72
CA LYS A 132 6.63 4.84 16.13
C LYS A 132 7.72 4.42 17.13
N LYS A 133 7.57 3.26 17.77
CA LYS A 133 8.53 2.75 18.76
C LYS A 133 9.56 1.80 18.16
N PHE A 134 9.17 1.01 17.17
CA PHE A 134 10.10 0.16 16.46
C PHE A 134 10.96 0.97 15.48
N GLU A 135 12.26 0.67 15.44
CA GLU A 135 13.21 1.35 14.56
C GLU A 135 13.28 0.74 13.15
N ASN A 136 12.72 -0.46 12.95
CA ASN A 136 12.78 -1.19 11.69
C ASN A 136 11.58 -2.13 11.48
N SER A 137 11.41 -2.53 10.21
CA SER A 137 10.38 -3.46 9.76
C SER A 137 10.50 -4.87 10.36
N THR A 138 11.70 -5.28 10.75
CA THR A 138 12.00 -6.62 11.31
C THR A 138 11.19 -6.93 12.57
N ASN A 139 10.90 -5.92 13.39
CA ASN A 139 10.13 -6.11 14.62
C ASN A 139 8.66 -5.68 14.47
N VAL A 140 8.40 -4.55 13.81
CA VAL A 140 7.02 -4.04 13.70
C VAL A 140 6.13 -4.94 12.84
N VAL A 141 6.62 -5.48 11.72
CA VAL A 141 5.77 -6.29 10.84
C VAL A 141 5.31 -7.58 11.55
N PRO A 142 6.20 -8.36 12.20
CA PRO A 142 5.76 -9.51 12.99
C PRO A 142 4.90 -9.15 14.22
N PHE A 143 5.11 -7.97 14.83
CA PHE A 143 4.25 -7.47 15.90
C PHE A 143 2.82 -7.22 15.39
N ILE A 144 2.66 -6.47 14.29
CA ILE A 144 1.35 -6.19 13.69
C ILE A 144 0.69 -7.49 13.21
N TYR A 145 1.44 -8.37 12.52
CA TYR A 145 0.95 -9.69 12.12
C TYR A 145 0.34 -10.46 13.29
N GLY A 146 1.04 -10.56 14.43
CA GLY A 146 0.56 -11.38 15.54
C GLY A 146 -0.57 -10.70 16.34
N LEU A 147 -0.60 -9.37 16.38
CA LEU A 147 -1.71 -8.62 16.96
C LEU A 147 -2.98 -8.86 16.13
N GLU A 148 -2.93 -8.63 14.82
CA GLU A 148 -4.04 -8.84 13.91
C GLU A 148 -4.50 -10.29 13.87
N HIS A 149 -3.58 -11.25 13.88
CA HIS A 149 -3.91 -12.67 13.97
C HIS A 149 -4.67 -13.03 15.25
N CYS A 150 -4.33 -12.41 16.38
CA CYS A 150 -4.99 -12.62 17.66
C CYS A 150 -6.39 -12.00 17.67
N LEU A 151 -6.52 -10.76 17.17
CA LEU A 151 -7.80 -10.04 17.08
C LEU A 151 -8.77 -10.73 16.12
N MET A 152 -8.30 -11.18 14.96
CA MET A 152 -9.07 -11.93 13.97
C MET A 152 -9.65 -13.24 14.54
N LYS A 153 -9.03 -13.81 15.58
CA LYS A 153 -9.52 -14.99 16.31
C LYS A 153 -10.44 -14.65 17.48
N ASN A 154 -10.96 -13.43 17.55
CA ASN A 154 -11.74 -12.90 18.67
C ASN A 154 -10.96 -12.96 20.00
N GLY A 155 -9.64 -12.79 19.94
CA GLY A 155 -8.81 -12.65 21.13
C GLY A 155 -9.16 -11.39 21.90
N ASP A 156 -8.93 -11.42 23.22
CA ASP A 156 -9.06 -10.25 24.07
C ASP A 156 -7.96 -9.23 23.75
N ASP A 157 -8.35 -7.98 23.46
CA ASP A 157 -7.45 -6.91 23.02
C ASP A 157 -6.24 -6.75 23.96
N THR A 158 -6.50 -6.72 25.27
CA THR A 158 -5.44 -6.54 26.28
C THR A 158 -4.44 -7.69 26.22
N LYS A 159 -4.94 -8.94 26.20
CA LYS A 159 -4.08 -10.11 26.11
C LYS A 159 -3.30 -10.17 24.80
N CYS A 160 -3.94 -9.86 23.67
CA CYS A 160 -3.28 -9.84 22.38
C CYS A 160 -2.11 -8.84 22.38
N VAL A 161 -2.35 -7.61 22.85
CA VAL A 161 -1.33 -6.57 22.92
C VAL A 161 -0.22 -6.95 23.91
N GLN A 162 -0.55 -7.51 25.08
CA GLN A 162 0.43 -7.97 26.07
C GLN A 162 1.35 -9.07 25.54
N ILE A 163 0.78 -10.10 24.91
CA ILE A 163 1.53 -11.22 24.34
C ILE A 163 2.51 -10.72 23.28
N MET A 164 2.04 -9.84 22.39
CA MET A 164 2.88 -9.30 21.32
C MET A 164 3.92 -8.32 21.83
N SER A 165 3.57 -7.51 22.84
CA SER A 165 4.51 -6.61 23.52
C SER A 165 5.65 -7.39 24.16
N GLN A 166 5.33 -8.45 24.92
CA GLN A 166 6.33 -9.33 25.53
C GLN A 166 7.21 -10.02 24.49
N LYS A 167 6.61 -10.53 23.40
CA LYS A 167 7.33 -11.29 22.37
C LYS A 167 8.36 -10.46 21.60
N TYR A 168 8.10 -9.16 21.42
CA TYR A 168 8.95 -8.24 20.65
C TYR A 168 9.64 -7.18 21.50
N ASP A 169 9.79 -7.43 22.81
CA ASP A 169 10.48 -6.58 23.77
C ASP A 169 10.00 -5.12 23.77
N LEU A 170 8.69 -4.94 23.66
CA LEU A 170 8.03 -3.65 23.73
C LEU A 170 7.36 -3.51 25.11
N ASP A 171 7.64 -2.42 25.83
CA ASP A 171 7.02 -2.20 27.13
C ASP A 171 5.51 -1.93 26.97
N TYR A 172 4.71 -2.88 27.41
CA TYR A 172 3.24 -2.83 27.33
C TYR A 172 2.65 -1.56 27.98
N ASN A 173 3.14 -1.17 29.15
CA ASN A 173 2.58 -0.02 29.87
C ASN A 173 2.90 1.30 29.16
N ASN A 174 4.10 1.43 28.60
CA ASN A 174 4.52 2.56 27.80
C ASN A 174 3.74 2.62 26.48
N LEU A 175 3.48 1.48 25.85
CA LEU A 175 2.65 1.38 24.65
C LEU A 175 1.22 1.86 24.93
N MET A 176 0.58 1.34 25.99
CA MET A 176 -0.77 1.75 26.36
C MET A 176 -0.83 3.21 26.80
N ARG A 177 0.20 3.72 27.50
CA ARG A 177 0.31 5.16 27.84
C ARG A 177 0.42 6.02 26.59
N CYS A 178 1.13 5.55 25.56
CA CYS A 178 1.17 6.22 24.27
C CYS A 178 -0.23 6.26 23.64
N ALA A 179 -0.88 5.11 23.47
CA ALA A 179 -2.16 5.00 22.78
C ALA A 179 -3.29 5.78 23.48
N ASN A 180 -3.26 5.86 24.81
CA ASN A 180 -4.25 6.57 25.61
C ASN A 180 -3.94 8.08 25.77
N GLY A 181 -2.74 8.52 25.37
CA GLY A 181 -2.25 9.87 25.57
C GLY A 181 -2.27 10.74 24.32
N SER A 182 -1.73 11.95 24.46
CA SER A 182 -1.54 12.90 23.36
C SER A 182 -0.59 12.37 22.28
N ALA A 183 0.33 11.46 22.63
CA ALA A 183 1.21 10.80 21.66
C ALA A 183 0.43 9.94 20.66
N GLY A 184 -0.47 9.07 21.14
CA GLY A 184 -1.32 8.26 20.29
C GLY A 184 -2.22 9.11 19.39
N MET A 185 -2.81 10.18 19.94
CA MET A 185 -3.59 11.13 19.15
C MET A 185 -2.77 11.82 18.05
N LYS A 186 -1.52 12.21 18.35
CA LYS A 186 -0.60 12.80 17.37
C LYS A 186 -0.25 11.77 16.28
N TYR A 187 0.07 10.54 16.66
CA TYR A 187 0.48 9.52 15.71
C TYR A 187 -0.66 9.04 14.81
N GLU A 188 -1.87 8.91 15.34
CA GLU A 188 -3.06 8.64 14.53
C GLU A 188 -3.34 9.78 13.53
N HIS A 189 -3.17 11.04 13.96
CA HIS A 189 -3.27 12.18 13.05
C HIS A 189 -2.18 12.15 11.95
N GLU A 190 -0.96 11.72 12.27
CA GLU A 190 0.08 11.50 11.25
C GLU A 190 -0.31 10.40 10.26
N MET A 191 -0.96 9.32 10.71
CA MET A 191 -1.51 8.28 9.81
C MET A 191 -2.64 8.85 8.95
N ALA A 192 -3.55 9.64 9.53
CA ALA A 192 -4.60 10.34 8.79
C ALA A 192 -4.03 11.26 7.71
N ALA A 193 -2.98 12.03 8.03
CA ALA A 193 -2.34 12.94 7.10
C ALA A 193 -1.72 12.20 5.91
N LYS A 194 -1.16 10.99 6.12
CA LYS A 194 -0.66 10.14 5.03
C LYS A 194 -1.81 9.60 4.16
N THR A 195 -2.88 9.12 4.76
CA THR A 195 -4.02 8.58 4.01
C THR A 195 -4.73 9.67 3.20
N LYS A 196 -4.93 10.86 3.76
CA LYS A 196 -5.67 11.97 3.11
C LYS A 196 -5.00 12.55 1.86
N VAL A 197 -3.70 12.33 1.68
CA VAL A 197 -2.97 12.82 0.50
C VAL A 197 -2.84 11.75 -0.59
N LEU A 198 -3.47 10.58 -0.41
CA LEU A 198 -3.53 9.55 -1.44
C LEU A 198 -4.18 10.09 -2.71
N ASN A 199 -3.56 9.75 -3.85
CA ASN A 199 -4.06 10.07 -5.16
C ASN A 199 -3.92 8.84 -6.08
N PRO A 200 -5.03 8.21 -6.51
CA PRO A 200 -6.41 8.55 -6.14
C PRO A 200 -6.66 8.34 -4.63
N PRO A 201 -7.64 9.04 -4.03
CA PRO A 201 -8.09 8.76 -2.66
C PRO A 201 -8.50 7.29 -2.54
N ASN A 202 -8.19 6.66 -1.40
CA ASN A 202 -8.58 5.28 -1.15
C ASN A 202 -10.11 5.14 -1.17
N GLN A 203 -10.61 4.15 -1.89
CA GLN A 203 -12.06 3.85 -1.97
C GLN A 203 -12.46 2.70 -1.04
N TYR A 204 -11.48 1.93 -0.59
CA TYR A 204 -11.60 0.79 0.31
C TYR A 204 -10.26 0.58 1.02
N VAL A 205 -10.22 -0.39 1.94
CA VAL A 205 -9.00 -0.92 2.54
C VAL A 205 -9.06 -2.45 2.58
N PRO A 206 -7.91 -3.18 2.54
CA PRO A 206 -6.54 -2.66 2.48
C PRO A 206 -6.26 -1.88 1.18
N TRP A 207 -5.29 -0.98 1.24
CA TRP A 207 -4.89 -0.17 0.10
C TRP A 207 -3.38 -0.11 0.01
N VAL A 208 -2.83 -0.52 -1.14
CA VAL A 208 -1.40 -0.67 -1.36
C VAL A 208 -0.88 0.45 -2.27
N THR A 209 0.29 1.00 -1.91
CA THR A 209 1.08 1.83 -2.82
C THR A 209 2.49 1.29 -2.97
N LEU A 210 3.04 1.37 -4.18
CA LEU A 210 4.45 1.14 -4.48
C LEU A 210 5.09 2.44 -4.93
N ASN A 211 6.16 2.85 -4.28
CA ASN A 211 6.87 4.10 -4.55
C ASN A 211 5.94 5.33 -4.54
N GLY A 212 4.91 5.29 -3.70
CA GLY A 212 3.89 6.34 -3.59
C GLY A 212 2.76 6.27 -4.62
N PHE A 213 2.72 5.23 -5.46
CA PHE A 213 1.70 5.05 -6.50
C PHE A 213 0.76 3.90 -6.21
N HIS A 214 -0.53 4.15 -6.44
CA HIS A 214 -1.57 3.15 -6.49
C HIS A 214 -2.14 3.06 -7.90
N SER A 215 -2.51 1.85 -8.32
CA SER A 215 -3.37 1.58 -9.47
C SER A 215 -4.15 0.29 -9.21
N GLU A 216 -5.27 0.10 -9.91
CA GLU A 216 -6.05 -1.15 -9.82
C GLU A 216 -5.19 -2.38 -10.13
N GLU A 217 -4.24 -2.26 -11.07
CA GLU A 217 -3.31 -3.35 -11.39
C GLU A 217 -2.32 -3.62 -10.24
N ILE A 218 -1.78 -2.58 -9.60
CA ILE A 218 -0.92 -2.73 -8.42
C ILE A 218 -1.68 -3.48 -7.32
N GLU A 219 -2.91 -3.03 -7.02
CA GLU A 219 -3.74 -3.64 -5.98
C GLU A 219 -4.04 -5.11 -6.32
N ALA A 220 -4.53 -5.40 -7.52
CA ALA A 220 -4.85 -6.76 -7.95
C ALA A 220 -3.62 -7.69 -7.94
N LYS A 221 -2.44 -7.19 -8.32
CA LYS A 221 -1.18 -7.95 -8.23
C LYS A 221 -0.75 -8.15 -6.77
N ALA A 222 -0.94 -7.14 -5.91
CA ALA A 222 -0.58 -7.21 -4.50
C ALA A 222 -1.46 -8.22 -3.74
N GLU A 223 -2.75 -8.31 -4.08
CA GLU A 223 -3.68 -9.32 -3.56
C GLU A 223 -3.37 -10.74 -4.05
N LYS A 224 -2.93 -10.87 -5.31
CA LYS A 224 -2.71 -12.18 -5.93
C LYS A 224 -1.35 -12.80 -5.59
N ASP A 225 -0.27 -12.03 -5.75
CA ASP A 225 1.08 -12.48 -5.45
C ASP A 225 2.03 -11.29 -5.20
N LEU A 226 1.98 -10.74 -3.98
CA LEU A 226 2.83 -9.61 -3.59
C LEU A 226 4.33 -9.91 -3.78
N VAL A 227 4.77 -11.16 -3.61
CA VAL A 227 6.19 -11.52 -3.85
C VAL A 227 6.59 -11.24 -5.30
N ALA A 228 5.78 -11.67 -6.26
CA ALA A 228 6.05 -11.44 -7.68
C ALA A 228 6.03 -9.94 -8.00
N LEU A 229 5.06 -9.19 -7.49
CA LEU A 229 4.94 -7.75 -7.69
C LEU A 229 6.18 -6.98 -7.18
N ILE A 230 6.65 -7.30 -5.97
CA ILE A 230 7.85 -6.66 -5.42
C ILE A 230 9.09 -6.99 -6.25
N CYS A 231 9.23 -8.23 -6.71
CA CYS A 231 10.34 -8.65 -7.56
C CYS A 231 10.33 -8.05 -8.98
N GLU A 232 9.14 -7.77 -9.52
CA GLU A 232 8.95 -7.03 -10.77
C GLU A 232 9.33 -5.56 -10.58
N THR A 233 8.96 -4.97 -9.45
CA THR A 233 9.17 -3.55 -9.14
C THR A 233 10.59 -3.22 -8.71
N TYR A 234 11.29 -4.16 -8.08
CA TYR A 234 12.63 -3.96 -7.53
C TYR A 234 13.70 -3.75 -8.61
N GLN A 235 14.42 -2.62 -8.51
CA GLN A 235 15.47 -2.21 -9.45
C GLN A 235 16.90 -2.30 -8.87
N GLY A 236 17.04 -2.62 -7.58
CA GLY A 236 18.34 -2.72 -6.92
C GLY A 236 19.16 -3.95 -7.34
N PRO A 237 20.44 -4.02 -6.92
CA PRO A 237 21.30 -5.18 -7.19
C PRO A 237 20.82 -6.42 -6.40
N GLY A 238 21.11 -7.61 -6.93
CA GLY A 238 20.86 -8.88 -6.23
C GLY A 238 19.38 -9.20 -6.01
N LYS A 239 18.69 -9.70 -7.04
CA LYS A 239 17.32 -10.21 -6.87
C LYS A 239 17.33 -11.39 -5.89
N SER A 240 16.47 -11.35 -4.87
CA SER A 240 16.27 -12.44 -3.92
C SER A 240 16.03 -13.76 -4.65
N HIS A 241 16.45 -14.90 -4.09
CA HIS A 241 16.16 -16.22 -4.68
C HIS A 241 14.66 -16.53 -4.75
N TRP A 242 13.85 -15.79 -3.99
CA TRP A 242 12.39 -15.83 -4.06
C TRP A 242 11.82 -15.10 -5.27
N CYS A 243 12.60 -14.26 -5.94
CA CYS A 243 12.18 -13.64 -7.19
C CYS A 243 12.20 -14.66 -8.32
N PRO A 244 11.12 -14.76 -9.11
CA PRO A 244 11.10 -15.61 -10.28
C PRO A 244 12.31 -15.28 -11.17
N THR A 245 13.10 -16.30 -11.49
CA THR A 245 14.07 -16.18 -12.59
C THR A 245 13.27 -16.07 -13.88
N ASP A 246 13.57 -15.05 -14.70
CA ASP A 246 12.89 -14.77 -15.96
C ASP A 246 12.46 -16.07 -16.65
N SER A 247 11.15 -16.29 -16.74
CA SER A 247 10.55 -17.38 -17.50
C SER A 247 11.00 -17.34 -18.98
N LEU A 248 11.43 -16.17 -19.46
CA LEU A 248 12.04 -15.94 -20.77
C LEU A 248 13.40 -16.65 -20.98
N GLN A 249 14.20 -16.88 -19.93
CA GLN A 249 15.43 -17.67 -20.08
C GLN A 249 15.15 -19.17 -20.20
N ARG A 250 14.02 -19.65 -19.66
CA ARG A 250 13.63 -21.07 -19.72
C ARG A 250 13.11 -21.47 -21.10
N CYS A 251 12.50 -20.55 -21.85
CA CYS A 251 12.13 -20.78 -23.25
C CYS A 251 13.34 -20.74 -24.20
N LYS A 252 14.40 -19.97 -23.89
CA LYS A 252 15.65 -19.98 -24.69
C LYS A 252 16.48 -21.25 -24.47
N LYS A 253 16.49 -21.81 -23.26
CA LYS A 253 17.22 -23.07 -22.95
C LYS A 253 16.55 -24.36 -23.46
N LYS A 254 15.27 -24.32 -23.87
CA LYS A 254 14.59 -25.48 -24.47
C LYS A 254 14.70 -25.54 -26.00
N LYS A 255 15.43 -24.62 -26.63
CA LYS A 255 15.65 -24.56 -28.08
C LYS A 255 17.08 -24.89 -28.53
N ASN A 256 17.95 -25.35 -27.62
CA ASN A 256 19.29 -25.84 -27.95
C ASN A 256 19.41 -27.32 -27.57
#